data_AF-A0A260ZBF0-F1
#
_entry.id   AF-A0A260ZBF0-F1
#
_cell.length_a   1.000
_cell.length_b   1.000
_cell.length_c   1.000
_cell.angle_alpha   90.00
_cell.angle_beta   90.00
_cell.angle_gamma   90.00
#
_symmetry.space_group_name_H-M   'P 1'
#
loop_
_entity.id
_entity.type
_entity.pdbx_description
1 polymer ?
#
loop_
_entity_poly.entity_id
_entity_poly.type
_entity_poly.pdbx_seq_one_letter_code
_entity_poly.pdbx_strand_id
1 'polypeptide(L)'
;MLRIQPTAQMGWDSISAIVARLLAAYPVYSILLSILSIIALSAGLVNIRLEPDIRKSFSPEDSDAGYETRVWLEYYGLDIYPERAFCIFTAKSENGSILQEEALKDIYTVDKRLSDAVGLRDGDGRKNCDPLCDLNSPFHLLAVNF
;
A
#
# COMPACT_ATOMS: atom_id res chain seq x y z
N MET A 1 27.38 -7.44 56.75
CA MET A 1 26.35 -7.06 55.76
C MET A 1 26.78 -5.73 55.14
N LEU A 2 27.60 -5.77 54.09
CA LEU A 2 28.09 -4.60 53.38
C LEU A 2 27.02 -4.17 52.37
N ARG A 3 26.41 -3.01 52.63
CA ARG A 3 25.43 -2.40 51.73
C ARG A 3 26.19 -1.83 50.54
N ILE A 4 26.09 -2.50 49.39
CA ILE A 4 26.61 -2.00 48.12
C ILE A 4 25.82 -0.72 47.80
N GLN A 5 26.46 0.44 47.91
CA GLN A 5 25.93 1.69 47.34
C GLN A 5 25.99 1.58 45.82
N PRO A 6 24.92 1.93 45.09
CA PRO A 6 24.96 1.93 43.64
C PRO A 6 25.75 3.16 43.16
N THR A 7 27.05 2.98 42.95
CA THR A 7 27.93 3.97 42.33
C THR A 7 27.75 3.93 40.81
N ALA A 8 26.65 4.46 40.28
CA ALA A 8 26.50 4.68 38.83
C ALA A 8 25.36 5.66 38.42
N GLN A 9 24.97 6.64 39.25
CA GLN A 9 23.93 7.63 38.89
C GLN A 9 24.43 9.09 38.74
N MET A 10 25.73 9.37 38.95
CA MET A 10 26.24 10.74 39.08
C MET A 10 26.32 11.57 37.78
N GLY A 11 26.22 10.95 36.60
CA GLY A 11 26.33 11.67 35.32
C GLY A 11 25.07 12.45 34.94
N TRP A 12 23.92 11.79 34.95
CA TRP A 12 22.67 12.33 34.43
C TRP A 12 21.99 13.34 35.38
N ASP A 13 22.10 13.12 36.68
CA ASP A 13 21.53 14.04 37.69
C ASP A 13 22.27 15.39 37.67
N SER A 14 23.59 15.36 37.46
CA SER A 14 24.41 16.58 37.35
C SER A 14 24.10 17.35 36.06
N ILE A 15 23.98 16.64 34.93
CA ILE A 15 23.65 17.24 33.63
C ILE A 15 22.24 17.85 33.67
N SER A 16 21.25 17.11 34.18
CA SER A 16 19.87 17.60 34.27
C SER A 16 19.74 18.81 35.19
N ALA A 17 20.46 18.85 36.31
CA ALA A 17 20.50 20.02 37.20
C ALA A 17 21.10 21.25 36.52
N ILE A 18 22.14 21.09 35.70
CA ILE A 18 22.74 22.19 34.93
C ILE A 18 21.76 22.71 33.87
N VAL A 19 21.12 21.80 33.11
CA VAL A 19 20.12 22.16 32.10
C VAL A 19 18.91 22.86 32.73
N ALA A 20 18.41 22.36 33.86
CA ALA A 20 17.29 22.97 34.59
C ALA A 20 17.61 24.39 35.07
N ARG A 21 18.82 24.62 35.59
CA ARG A 21 19.27 25.97 35.98
C ARG A 21 19.35 26.91 34.77
N LEU A 22 19.80 26.40 33.62
CA LEU A 22 19.92 27.19 32.40
C LEU A 22 18.55 27.56 31.81
N LEU A 23 17.61 26.62 31.82
CA LEU A 23 16.21 26.84 31.44
C LEU A 23 15.53 27.86 32.37
N ALA A 24 15.76 27.74 33.69
CA ALA A 24 15.19 28.66 34.68
C ALA A 24 15.79 30.07 34.60
N ALA A 25 17.07 30.20 34.25
CA ALA A 25 17.73 31.49 34.08
C ALA A 25 17.30 32.22 32.80
N TYR A 26 16.97 31.49 31.73
CA TYR A 26 16.62 32.05 30.41
C TYR A 26 15.36 31.43 29.80
N PRO A 27 14.17 31.60 30.43
CA PRO A 27 12.96 30.92 30.02
C PRO A 27 12.47 31.34 28.62
N VAL A 28 12.53 32.64 28.31
CA VAL A 28 12.03 33.19 27.02
C VAL A 28 12.86 32.68 25.84
N TYR A 29 14.19 32.73 25.95
CA TYR A 29 15.09 32.25 24.89
C TYR A 29 14.96 30.74 24.68
N SER A 30 14.76 29.97 25.76
CA SER A 30 14.56 28.53 25.69
C SER A 30 13.27 28.16 24.96
N ILE A 31 12.18 28.89 25.22
CA ILE A 31 10.90 28.71 24.53
C ILE A 31 11.03 29.09 23.04
N LEU A 32 11.63 30.24 22.73
CA LEU A 32 11.82 30.67 21.34
C LEU A 32 12.67 29.68 20.55
N LEU A 33 13.77 29.18 21.12
CA LEU A 33 14.60 28.18 20.48
C LEU A 33 13.82 26.88 20.23
N SER A 34 12.99 26.47 21.19
CA SER A 34 12.14 25.28 21.04
C SER A 34 11.10 25.45 19.94
N ILE A 35 10.49 26.62 19.83
CA ILE A 35 9.53 26.92 18.74
C ILE A 35 10.24 26.92 17.39
N LEU A 36 11.39 27.57 17.30
CA LEU A 36 12.18 27.63 16.06
C LEU A 36 12.65 26.23 15.64
N SER A 37 13.06 25.38 16.57
CA SER A 37 13.47 24.01 16.26
C SER A 37 12.28 23.16 15.80
N ILE A 38 11.10 23.31 16.43
CA ILE A 38 9.87 22.66 15.97
C ILE A 38 9.53 23.10 14.54
N ILE A 39 9.55 24.41 14.24
CA ILE A 39 9.26 24.93 12.90
C ILE A 39 10.27 24.37 11.88
N ALA A 40 11.56 24.40 12.20
CA ALA A 40 12.61 23.91 11.31
C ALA A 40 12.46 22.41 11.01
N LEU A 41 12.18 21.59 12.02
CA LEU A 41 11.95 20.15 11.86
C LEU A 41 10.62 19.87 11.14
N SER A 42 9.59 20.69 11.39
CA SER A 42 8.27 20.53 10.77
C SER A 42 8.26 20.92 9.30
N ALA A 43 9.17 21.81 8.87
CA ALA A 43 9.32 22.16 7.46
C ALA A 43 9.61 20.93 6.57
N GLY A 44 10.22 19.88 7.12
CA GLY A 44 10.46 18.62 6.42
C GLY A 44 9.18 17.89 6.01
N LEU A 45 8.05 18.12 6.70
CA LEU A 45 6.77 17.47 6.36
C LEU A 45 6.24 17.92 4.99
N VAL A 46 6.71 19.04 4.44
CA VAL A 46 6.32 19.49 3.09
C VAL A 46 6.72 18.47 2.02
N ASN A 47 7.76 17.67 2.27
CA ASN A 47 8.22 16.62 1.36
C ASN A 47 7.80 15.21 1.82
N ILE A 48 6.70 15.09 2.56
CA ILE A 48 6.17 13.78 2.93
C ILE A 48 5.68 13.04 1.68
N ARG A 49 6.16 11.80 1.49
CA ARG A 49 5.70 10.90 0.44
C ARG A 49 4.95 9.76 1.09
N LEU A 50 3.69 9.58 0.69
CA LEU A 50 2.89 8.44 1.12
C LEU A 50 3.16 7.29 0.15
N GLU A 51 3.39 6.10 0.70
CA GLU A 51 3.53 4.87 -0.08
C GLU A 51 2.15 4.20 -0.16
N PRO A 52 1.47 4.24 -1.33
CA PRO A 52 0.16 3.62 -1.48
C PRO A 52 0.23 2.10 -1.67
N ASP A 53 1.38 1.56 -2.09
CA ASP A 53 1.51 0.13 -2.34
C ASP A 53 1.78 -0.63 -1.03
N ILE A 54 0.77 -1.41 -0.64
CA ILE A 54 0.86 -2.30 0.51
C ILE A 54 2.00 -3.31 0.36
N ARG A 55 2.29 -3.80 -0.85
CA ARG A 55 3.33 -4.81 -1.09
C ARG A 55 4.70 -4.25 -0.77
N LYS A 56 4.96 -3.02 -1.22
CA LYS A 56 6.21 -2.31 -0.96
C LYS A 56 6.40 -1.97 0.53
N SER A 57 5.28 -1.80 1.26
CA SER A 57 5.31 -1.60 2.70
C SER A 57 5.66 -2.87 3.51
N PHE A 58 5.39 -4.05 2.96
CA PHE A 58 5.58 -5.33 3.66
C PHE A 58 6.65 -6.24 3.05
N SER A 59 7.30 -5.83 1.96
CA SER A 59 8.32 -6.62 1.27
C SER A 59 9.49 -5.72 0.85
N PRO A 60 10.72 -5.97 1.33
CA PRO A 60 11.90 -5.23 0.90
C PRO A 60 12.14 -5.39 -0.61
N GLU A 61 12.55 -4.31 -1.28
CA GLU A 61 12.87 -4.31 -2.72
C GLU A 61 14.06 -5.23 -3.07
N ASP A 62 14.92 -5.47 -2.08
CA ASP A 62 16.16 -6.22 -2.11
C ASP A 62 15.95 -7.73 -1.85
N SER A 63 14.71 -8.14 -1.58
CA SER A 63 14.36 -9.55 -1.40
C SER A 63 14.30 -10.29 -2.74
N ASP A 64 14.41 -11.63 -2.71
CA ASP A 64 14.22 -12.46 -3.91
C ASP A 64 12.86 -12.20 -4.57
N ALA A 65 11.81 -12.05 -3.76
CA ALA A 65 10.47 -11.68 -4.23
C ALA A 65 10.43 -10.28 -4.86
N GLY A 66 11.17 -9.31 -4.31
CA GLY A 66 11.31 -7.98 -4.88
C GLY A 66 12.05 -7.98 -6.22
N TYR A 67 13.09 -8.81 -6.35
CA TYR A 67 13.78 -9.02 -7.62
C TYR A 67 12.85 -9.63 -8.68
N GLU A 68 12.17 -10.73 -8.36
CA GLU A 68 11.21 -11.37 -9.28
C GLU A 68 10.08 -10.42 -9.69
N THR A 69 9.56 -9.64 -8.74
CA THR A 69 8.56 -8.61 -8.97
C THR A 69 9.04 -7.60 -10.02
N ARG A 70 10.24 -7.06 -9.84
CA ARG A 70 10.81 -6.05 -10.76
C ARG A 70 11.00 -6.61 -12.16
N VAL A 71 11.53 -7.83 -12.28
CA VAL A 71 11.69 -8.50 -13.58
C VAL A 71 10.34 -8.74 -14.26
N TRP A 72 9.34 -9.17 -13.50
CA TRP A 72 7.99 -9.40 -14.03
C TRP A 72 7.35 -8.10 -14.51
N LEU A 73 7.45 -7.02 -13.72
CA LEU A 73 6.94 -5.70 -14.08
C LEU A 73 7.64 -5.13 -15.32
N GLU A 74 8.97 -5.23 -15.40
CA GLU A 74 9.75 -4.81 -16.56
C GLU A 74 9.37 -5.59 -17.83
N TYR A 75 9.19 -6.91 -17.71
CA TYR A 75 8.80 -7.77 -18.84
C TYR A 75 7.44 -7.35 -19.44
N TYR A 76 6.47 -6.98 -18.60
CA TYR A 76 5.17 -6.50 -19.05
C TYR A 76 5.11 -4.99 -19.30
N GLY A 77 6.19 -4.24 -19.07
CA GLY A 77 6.22 -2.78 -19.20
C GLY A 77 5.27 -2.07 -18.22
N LEU A 78 5.22 -2.56 -16.97
CA LEU A 78 4.36 -2.07 -15.90
C LEU A 78 5.22 -1.40 -14.81
N ASP A 79 4.73 -0.29 -14.25
CA ASP A 79 5.39 0.37 -13.11
C ASP A 79 4.90 -0.16 -11.76
N ILE A 80 3.68 -0.69 -11.73
CA ILE A 80 3.02 -1.21 -10.53
C ILE A 80 2.29 -2.51 -10.84
N TYR A 81 2.03 -3.32 -9.81
CA TYR A 81 1.18 -4.49 -9.98
C TYR A 81 -0.22 -4.08 -10.43
N PRO A 82 -0.79 -4.76 -11.44
CA PRO A 82 -2.16 -4.52 -11.84
C PRO A 82 -3.11 -4.91 -10.70
N GLU A 83 -4.07 -4.03 -10.43
CA GLU A 83 -5.18 -4.35 -9.54
C GLU A 83 -6.04 -5.43 -10.20
N ARG A 84 -6.49 -6.41 -9.39
CA ARG A 84 -7.34 -7.51 -9.88
C ARG A 84 -8.63 -7.52 -9.08
N ALA A 85 -9.74 -7.49 -9.81
CA ALA A 85 -11.05 -7.76 -9.27
C ALA A 85 -11.45 -9.20 -9.62
N PHE A 86 -12.00 -9.92 -8.64
CA PHE A 86 -12.54 -11.26 -8.83
C PHE A 86 -14.04 -11.23 -8.51
N CYS A 87 -14.86 -11.70 -9.43
CA CYS A 87 -16.29 -11.89 -9.21
C CYS A 87 -16.58 -13.37 -9.03
N ILE A 88 -17.11 -13.74 -7.87
CA ILE A 88 -17.48 -15.12 -7.56
C ILE A 88 -18.99 -15.23 -7.65
N PHE A 89 -19.48 -16.06 -8.57
CA PHE A 89 -20.90 -16.34 -8.74
C PHE A 89 -21.25 -17.67 -8.08
N THR A 90 -22.36 -17.70 -7.33
CA THR A 90 -22.88 -18.91 -6.70
C THR A 90 -24.36 -19.06 -6.99
N ALA A 91 -24.84 -20.31 -6.99
CA ALA A 91 -26.26 -20.58 -7.17
C ALA A 91 -27.04 -20.09 -5.94
N LYS A 92 -28.25 -19.55 -6.17
CA LYS A 92 -29.09 -18.98 -5.11
C LYS A 92 -29.62 -20.03 -4.13
N SER A 93 -29.82 -21.26 -4.59
CA SER A 93 -30.31 -22.38 -3.78
C SER A 93 -29.21 -23.43 -3.62
N GLU A 94 -29.20 -24.13 -2.49
CA GLU A 94 -28.21 -25.19 -2.22
C GLU A 94 -28.27 -26.35 -3.23
N ASN A 95 -29.43 -26.55 -3.87
CA ASN A 95 -29.64 -27.55 -4.94
C ASN A 95 -29.59 -26.92 -6.34
N GLY A 96 -29.34 -25.62 -6.45
CA GLY A 96 -29.23 -24.91 -7.72
C GLY A 96 -27.85 -25.12 -8.34
N SER A 97 -27.79 -25.15 -9.67
CA SER A 97 -26.51 -25.22 -10.38
C SER A 97 -26.25 -23.90 -11.11
N ILE A 98 -25.03 -23.41 -10.99
CA ILE A 98 -24.56 -22.23 -11.73
C ILE A 98 -24.45 -22.49 -13.25
N LEU A 99 -24.45 -23.76 -13.64
CA LEU A 99 -24.38 -24.22 -15.04
C LEU A 99 -25.75 -24.24 -15.73
N GLN A 100 -26.81 -23.83 -15.04
CA GLN A 100 -28.13 -23.66 -15.67
C GLN A 100 -28.07 -22.49 -16.67
N GLU A 101 -28.77 -22.63 -17.79
CA GLU A 101 -28.74 -21.67 -18.90
C GLU A 101 -29.09 -20.24 -18.45
N GLU A 102 -30.09 -20.09 -17.59
CA GLU A 102 -30.51 -18.79 -17.06
C GLU A 102 -29.38 -18.11 -16.26
N ALA A 103 -28.74 -18.87 -15.37
CA ALA A 103 -27.62 -18.37 -14.57
C ALA A 103 -26.40 -18.02 -15.44
N LEU A 104 -26.10 -18.87 -16.44
CA LEU A 104 -25.02 -18.61 -17.39
C LEU A 104 -25.27 -17.35 -18.22
N LYS A 105 -26.51 -17.11 -18.64
CA LYS A 105 -26.90 -15.91 -19.39
C LYS A 105 -26.72 -14.64 -18.57
N ASP A 106 -27.07 -14.68 -17.29
CA ASP A 106 -26.87 -13.56 -16.37
C ASP A 106 -25.39 -13.29 -16.13
N ILE A 107 -24.60 -14.33 -15.89
CA ILE A 107 -23.15 -14.22 -15.71
C ILE A 107 -22.50 -13.65 -16.97
N TYR A 108 -22.87 -14.13 -18.15
CA TYR A 108 -22.37 -13.62 -19.43
C TYR A 108 -22.73 -12.15 -19.63
N THR A 109 -23.92 -11.73 -19.18
CA THR A 109 -24.32 -10.32 -19.22
C THR A 109 -23.43 -9.45 -18.32
N VAL A 110 -23.07 -9.94 -17.14
CA VAL A 110 -22.15 -9.24 -16.22
C VAL A 110 -20.74 -9.21 -16.79
N ASP A 111 -20.24 -10.34 -17.28
CA ASP A 111 -18.92 -10.48 -17.90
C ASP A 111 -18.75 -9.53 -19.09
N LYS A 112 -19.75 -9.47 -19.97
CA LYS A 112 -19.74 -8.54 -21.10
C LYS A 112 -19.67 -7.08 -20.64
N ARG A 113 -20.47 -6.70 -19.63
CA ARG A 113 -20.45 -5.32 -19.10
C ARG A 113 -19.11 -4.96 -18.47
N LEU A 114 -18.49 -5.90 -17.74
CA LEU A 114 -17.17 -5.70 -17.15
C LEU A 114 -16.09 -5.59 -18.23
N SER A 115 -16.11 -6.50 -19.21
CA SER A 115 -15.22 -6.51 -20.36
C SER A 115 -15.32 -5.22 -21.18
N ASP A 116 -16.54 -4.73 -21.43
CA ASP A 116 -16.77 -3.46 -22.13
C ASP A 116 -16.20 -2.28 -21.32
N ALA A 117 -16.34 -2.28 -20.00
CA ALA A 117 -15.83 -1.22 -19.12
C ALA A 117 -14.29 -1.18 -19.06
N VAL A 118 -13.63 -2.34 -18.94
CA VAL A 118 -12.16 -2.42 -18.91
C VAL A 118 -11.55 -2.27 -20.32
N GLY A 119 -12.34 -2.56 -21.36
CA GLY A 119 -11.97 -2.36 -22.75
C GLY A 119 -12.11 -0.91 -23.23
N LEU A 120 -12.63 -0.01 -22.39
CA LEU A 120 -12.65 1.43 -22.69
C LEU A 120 -11.24 1.94 -22.93
N ARG A 121 -11.14 2.87 -23.88
CA ARG A 121 -9.89 3.52 -24.23
C ARG A 121 -9.69 4.78 -23.41
N ASP A 122 -8.46 5.00 -22.99
CA ASP A 122 -8.02 6.26 -22.41
C ASP A 122 -7.90 7.36 -23.49
N GLY A 123 -7.52 8.57 -23.06
CA GLY A 123 -7.29 9.71 -23.95
C GLY A 123 -6.17 9.48 -24.98
N ASP A 124 -5.30 8.50 -24.74
CA ASP A 124 -4.17 8.11 -25.59
C ASP A 124 -4.51 6.92 -26.52
N GLY A 125 -5.75 6.42 -26.46
CA GLY A 125 -6.26 5.34 -27.32
C GLY A 125 -5.90 3.92 -26.87
N ARG A 126 -5.24 3.76 -25.72
CA ARG A 126 -4.90 2.45 -25.13
C ARG A 126 -6.08 1.91 -24.33
N LYS A 127 -6.27 0.59 -24.28
CA LYS A 127 -7.31 0.02 -23.40
C LYS A 127 -6.84 0.11 -21.95
N ASN A 128 -7.76 0.37 -21.03
CA ASN A 128 -7.46 0.38 -19.60
C ASN A 128 -6.87 -0.94 -19.08
N CYS A 129 -7.17 -2.06 -19.76
CA CYS A 129 -6.63 -3.37 -19.42
C CYS A 129 -5.29 -3.70 -20.09
N ASP A 130 -4.76 -2.90 -21.01
CA ASP A 130 -3.50 -3.21 -21.70
C ASP A 130 -2.31 -3.15 -20.71
N PRO A 131 -1.37 -4.12 -20.73
CA PRO A 131 -1.21 -5.23 -21.69
C PRO A 131 -1.83 -6.56 -21.23
N LEU A 132 -2.69 -6.55 -20.21
CA LEU A 132 -3.16 -7.75 -19.51
C LEU A 132 -4.64 -8.07 -19.79
N CYS A 133 -5.21 -7.54 -20.86
CA CYS A 133 -6.62 -7.76 -21.22
C CYS A 133 -7.00 -9.24 -21.32
N ASP A 134 -6.06 -10.11 -21.71
CA ASP A 134 -6.32 -11.53 -21.94
C ASP A 134 -6.12 -12.42 -20.67
N LEU A 135 -5.73 -11.83 -19.53
CA LEU A 135 -5.34 -12.59 -18.34
C LEU A 135 -6.53 -13.27 -17.63
N ASN A 136 -7.76 -12.80 -17.88
CA ASN A 136 -8.99 -13.34 -17.28
C ASN A 136 -10.09 -13.45 -18.36
N SER A 137 -9.94 -14.38 -19.30
CA SER A 137 -11.04 -14.81 -20.19
C SER A 137 -11.65 -16.15 -19.74
N PRO A 138 -12.29 -16.25 -18.55
CA PRO A 138 -12.75 -17.54 -18.03
C PRO A 138 -13.94 -18.13 -18.81
N PHE A 139 -14.79 -17.30 -19.43
CA PHE A 139 -16.01 -17.79 -20.08
C PHE A 139 -15.89 -18.07 -21.59
N HIS A 140 -14.97 -17.40 -22.29
CA HIS A 140 -14.77 -17.61 -23.73
C HIS A 140 -14.23 -19.01 -24.07
N LEU A 141 -13.60 -19.70 -23.12
CA LEU A 141 -13.11 -21.07 -23.30
C LEU A 141 -14.22 -22.13 -23.16
N LEU A 142 -15.33 -21.80 -22.51
CA LEU A 142 -16.44 -22.74 -22.25
C LEU A 142 -17.67 -22.49 -23.13
N ALA A 143 -17.84 -21.29 -23.69
CA ALA A 143 -19.05 -20.85 -24.38
C ALA A 143 -18.93 -20.74 -25.91
N VAL A 144 -18.07 -21.54 -26.55
CA VAL A 144 -17.87 -21.49 -28.03
C VAL A 144 -19.05 -22.12 -28.82
N ASN A 145 -19.98 -22.82 -28.17
CA ASN A 145 -21.03 -23.60 -28.85
C ASN A 145 -22.46 -23.42 -28.29
N PHE A 146 -22.85 -22.22 -27.86
CA PHE A 146 -24.26 -21.88 -27.60
C PHE A 146 -24.74 -20.75 -28.50
#